data_AF-A0A7K4IEF1-F1
#
_entry.id   AF-A0A7K4IEF1-F1
#
_cell.length_a   1.000
_cell.length_b   1.000
_cell.length_c   1.000
_cell.angle_alpha   90.00
_cell.angle_beta   90.00
_cell.angle_gamma   90.00
#
_symmetry.space_group_name_H-M   'P 1'
#
loop_
_entity.id
_entity.type
_entity.pdbx_description
1 polymer ?
#
loop_
_entity_poly.entity_id
_entity_poly.type
_entity_poly.pdbx_seq_one_letter_code
_entity_poly.pdbx_strand_id
1 'polypeptide(L)' 'MPHEPLATGLVILGFLLLLGYYLGPRTEIRKVKRTEGMVMLVPTGALLFLMATVIFSGILG' A
#
# COMPACT_ATOMS: atom_id res chain seq x y z
N MET A 1 -16.86 -1.15 15.33
CA MET A 1 -17.74 -1.58 14.21
C MET A 1 -17.11 -2.76 13.45
N PRO A 2 -17.88 -3.64 12.79
CA PRO A 2 -17.37 -4.87 12.17
C PRO A 2 -16.25 -4.68 11.14
N HIS A 3 -16.08 -3.47 10.62
CA HIS A 3 -15.10 -3.07 9.61
C HIS A 3 -13.75 -2.56 10.17
N GLU A 4 -13.61 -2.39 11.49
CA GLU A 4 -12.34 -1.97 12.13
C GLU A 4 -11.14 -2.91 11.86
N PRO A 5 -11.30 -4.25 11.88
CA PRO A 5 -10.19 -5.17 11.57
C PRO A 5 -9.75 -5.05 10.10
N LEU A 6 -10.69 -4.79 9.18
CA LEU A 6 -10.41 -4.60 7.76
C LEU A 6 -9.61 -3.32 7.52
N ALA A 7 -10.03 -2.20 8.13
CA ALA A 7 -9.28 -0.94 8.05
C ALA A 7 -7.85 -1.12 8.58
N THR A 8 -7.70 -1.79 9.73
CA THR A 8 -6.38 -2.08 10.32
C THR A 8 -5.51 -2.93 9.40
N GLY A 9 -6.08 -3.98 8.77
CA GLY A 9 -5.37 -4.82 7.81
C GLY A 9 -4.87 -4.04 6.59
N LEU A 10 -5.69 -3.13 6.05
CA LEU A 10 -5.33 -2.28 4.91
C LEU A 10 -4.19 -1.31 5.25
N VAL A 11 -4.20 -0.73 6.45
CA VAL A 11 -3.10 0.13 6.95
C VAL A 11 -1.80 -0.65 7.02
N ILE A 12 -1.83 -1.85 7.59
CA ILE A 12 -0.64 -2.71 7.73
C ILE A 12 -0.09 -3.07 6.34
N LEU A 13 -0.95 -3.49 5.41
CA LEU A 13 -0.55 -3.81 4.03
C LEU A 13 0.00 -2.60 3.28
N GLY A 14 -0.61 -1.43 3.42
CA GLY A 14 -0.11 -0.17 2.85
C GLY A 14 1.29 0.16 3.37
N PHE A 15 1.52 -0.03 4.67
CA PHE A 15 2.83 0.17 5.29
C PHE A 15 3.88 -0.82 4.77
N LEU A 16 3.53 -2.11 4.63
CA LEU A 16 4.40 -3.14 4.08
C LEU A 16 4.80 -2.87 2.62
N LEU A 17 3.87 -2.36 1.80
CA LEU A 17 4.16 -1.99 0.41
C LEU A 17 5.13 -0.80 0.32
N LEU A 18 4.95 0.21 1.17
CA LEU A 18 5.89 1.32 1.26
C LEU A 18 7.26 0.85 1.77
N LEU A 19 7.31 -0.08 2.73
CA LEU A 19 8.56 -0.70 3.16
C LEU A 19 9.23 -1.47 2.01
N GLY A 20 8.44 -2.21 1.23
CA GLY A 20 8.88 -2.92 0.02
C GLY A 20 9.48 -1.99 -1.04
N TYR A 21 8.99 -0.74 -1.15
CA TYR A 21 9.58 0.27 -2.02
C TYR A 21 11.03 0.62 -1.64
N TYR A 22 11.34 0.67 -0.34
CA TYR A 22 12.70 0.94 0.13
C TYR A 22 13.62 -0.27 0.04
N LEU A 23 13.09 -1.48 0.23
CA LEU A 23 13.88 -2.71 0.32
C LEU A 23 14.06 -3.46 -1.01
N GLY A 24 13.11 -3.37 -1.93
CA GLY A 24 13.04 -4.25 -3.10
C GLY A 24 13.65 -3.67 -4.38
N PRO A 25 13.00 -2.70 -5.05
CA PRO A 25 13.32 -2.34 -6.44
C PRO A 25 14.76 -1.85 -6.67
N ARG A 26 15.44 -1.39 -5.62
CA ARG A 26 16.81 -0.85 -5.73
C ARG A 26 17.87 -1.90 -6.05
N THR A 27 17.59 -3.19 -5.83
CA THR A 27 18.51 -4.30 -6.13
C THR A 27 18.39 -4.82 -7.57
N GLU A 28 17.42 -4.33 -8.34
CA GLU A 28 17.22 -4.76 -9.73
C GLU A 28 18.27 -4.19 -10.69
N ILE A 29 18.91 -5.08 -11.45
CA ILE A 29 19.93 -4.74 -12.46
C ILE A 29 19.26 -4.08 -13.68
N ARG A 30 18.04 -4.51 -14.01
CA ARG A 30 17.29 -3.98 -15.16
C ARG A 30 16.56 -2.69 -14.76
N LYS A 31 17.01 -1.56 -15.34
CA LYS A 31 16.41 -0.23 -15.09
C LYS A 31 14.89 -0.20 -15.30
N VAL A 32 14.38 -0.88 -16.32
CA VAL A 32 12.94 -0.94 -16.61
C VAL A 32 12.17 -1.62 -15.48
N LYS A 33 12.63 -2.79 -15.01
CA LYS A 33 12.00 -3.54 -13.91
C LYS A 33 12.06 -2.80 -12.58
N ARG A 34 13.16 -2.10 -12.32
CA ARG A 34 13.28 -1.22 -11.16
C ARG A 34 12.23 -0.12 -11.19
N THR A 35 12.10 0.58 -12.32
CA THR A 35 11.13 1.68 -12.47
C THR A 35 9.70 1.15 -12.39
N GLU A 36 9.38 0.03 -13.04
CA GLU A 36 8.06 -0.63 -12.94
C GLU A 36 7.72 -0.95 -11.48
N GLY A 37 8.63 -1.61 -10.74
CA GLY A 37 8.41 -1.93 -9.33
C GLY A 37 8.23 -0.70 -8.45
N MET A 38 9.04 0.34 -8.65
CA MET A 38 8.91 1.61 -7.91
C MET A 38 7.58 2.32 -8.19
N VAL A 39 7.17 2.37 -9.46
CA VAL A 39 5.95 3.04 -9.90
C VAL A 39 4.70 2.27 -9.50
N MET A 40 4.76 0.96 -9.28
CA MET A 40 3.62 0.19 -8.79
C MET A 40 3.46 0.28 -7.27
N LEU A 41 4.55 0.20 -6.49
CA LEU A 41 4.47 0.09 -5.02
C LEU A 41 3.90 1.33 -4.32
N VAL A 42 4.30 2.53 -4.75
CA VAL A 42 3.88 3.79 -4.13
C VAL A 42 2.37 4.07 -4.31
N PRO A 43 1.81 4.07 -5.54
CA PRO A 43 0.38 4.32 -5.73
C PRO A 43 -0.48 3.21 -5.14
N THR A 44 -0.05 1.95 -5.16
CA THR A 44 -0.79 0.87 -4.49
C THR A 44 -0.82 1.07 -2.98
N GLY A 45 0.32 1.40 -2.35
CA GLY A 45 0.37 1.73 -0.93
C GLY A 45 -0.56 2.90 -0.57
N ALA A 46 -0.51 3.99 -1.35
CA ALA A 46 -1.39 5.16 -1.15
C ALA A 46 -2.88 4.81 -1.28
N LEU A 47 -3.25 3.98 -2.26
CA LEU A 47 -4.62 3.50 -2.44
C LEU A 47 -5.13 2.73 -1.21
N LEU A 48 -4.30 1.89 -0.62
CA LEU A 48 -4.70 1.13 0.58
C LEU A 48 -4.93 2.03 1.79
N PHE A 49 -4.15 3.09 1.98
CA PHE A 49 -4.42 4.09 3.02
C PHE A 49 -5.71 4.86 2.77
N LEU A 50 -5.98 5.21 1.50
CA LEU A 50 -7.20 5.89 1.12
C LEU A 50 -8.43 5.01 1.38
N MET A 51 -8.36 3.74 1.00
CA MET A 51 -9.41 2.75 1.27
C MET A 51 -9.60 2.50 2.77
N ALA A 52 -8.51 2.40 3.54
CA ALA A 52 -8.58 2.26 4.99
C ALA A 52 -9.29 3.47 5.64
N THR A 53 -9.00 4.68 5.16
CA THR A 53 -9.64 5.91 5.64
C THR A 53 -11.14 5.92 5.34
N VAL A 54 -11.54 5.52 4.12
CA VAL A 54 -12.96 5.42 3.74
C VAL A 54 -13.69 4.39 4.60
N ILE A 55 -13.11 3.20 4.79
CA ILE A 55 -13.71 2.12 5.59
C ILE A 55 -13.80 2.52 7.08
N PHE A 56 -12.78 3.18 7.61
CA PHE A 56 -12.76 3.64 9.01
C PHE A 56 -13.72 4.81 9.26
N SER A 57 -13.90 5.69 8.28
CA SER A 57 -14.82 6.83 8.39
C SER A 57 -16.30 6.44 8.48
N GLY A 58 -16.64 5.16 8.31
CA GLY A 58 -18.02 4.68 8.38
C GLY A 58 -18.87 5.09 7.18
N ILE A 59 -18.28 5.64 6.10
CA ILE A 59 -19.00 5.95 4.84
C ILE A 59 -19.63 4.68 4.23
N LEU A 60 -19.04 3.52 4.51
CA LEU A 60 -19.51 2.20 4.06
C LEU A 60 -20.36 1.47 5.11
N GLY A 61 -20.66 2.11 6.25
CA GLY A 61 -21.39 1.56 7.38
C GLY A 61 -22.89 1.86 7.35
#